data_AF-A0A1V0P4J7-F1
#
_entry.id   AF-A0A1V0P4J7-F1
#
_cell.length_a   1.000
_cell.length_b   1.000
_cell.length_c   1.000
_cell.angle_alpha   90.00
_cell.angle_beta   90.00
_cell.angle_gamma   90.00
#
_symmetry.space_group_name_H-M   'P 1'
#
loop_
_entity.id
_entity.type
_entity.pdbx_description
1 polymer ?
#
loop_
_entity_poly.entity_id
_entity_poly.type
_entity_poly.pdbx_seq_one_letter_code
_entity_poly.pdbx_strand_id
1 'polypeptide(L)' 'MTKNNNDRPIIQSNGYDGSEPTRICPHCDKEKPISDFGFRNMGDGTIRNQSWCKECR' A
#
# COMPACT_ATOMS: atom_id res chain seq x y z
N MET A 1 -24.75 -11.87 7.41
CA MET A 1 -24.31 -10.81 6.48
C MET A 1 -22.95 -11.21 5.93
N THR A 2 -22.93 -11.76 4.72
CA THR A 2 -21.70 -12.16 4.03
C THR A 2 -20.95 -10.90 3.63
N LYS A 3 -19.79 -10.63 4.26
CA LYS A 3 -18.91 -9.54 3.85
C LYS A 3 -18.33 -9.90 2.48
N ASN A 4 -18.98 -9.45 1.42
CA ASN A 4 -18.38 -9.48 0.09
C ASN A 4 -17.21 -8.50 0.12
N ASN A 5 -15.98 -9.00 0.27
CA ASN A 5 -14.73 -8.22 0.23
C ASN A 5 -14.47 -7.71 -1.21
N ASN A 6 -15.40 -6.94 -1.77
CA ASN A 6 -15.24 -6.21 -3.02
C ASN A 6 -14.44 -4.91 -2.82
N ASP A 7 -14.00 -4.64 -1.60
CA ASP A 7 -13.27 -3.43 -1.24
C ASP A 7 -11.86 -3.48 -1.82
N ARG A 8 -11.68 -2.75 -2.93
CA ARG A 8 -10.36 -2.54 -3.52
C ARG A 8 -9.53 -1.69 -2.54
N PRO A 9 -8.26 -2.05 -2.29
CA PRO A 9 -7.41 -1.25 -1.43
C PRO A 9 -7.22 0.15 -2.04
N ILE A 10 -7.24 1.17 -1.18
CA ILE A 10 -6.80 2.51 -1.55
C ILE A 10 -5.29 2.47 -1.72
N ILE A 11 -4.83 2.76 -2.93
CA ILE A 11 -3.41 2.81 -3.26
C ILE A 11 -2.91 4.24 -3.13
N GLN A 12 -1.92 4.43 -2.26
CA GLN A 12 -1.19 5.68 -2.16
C GLN A 12 0.20 5.56 -2.77
N SER A 13 0.29 5.97 -4.02
CA SER A 13 1.53 6.04 -4.77
C SER A 13 2.07 7.47 -4.85
N ASN A 14 3.38 7.56 -5.12
CA ASN A 14 4.08 8.77 -5.55
C ASN A 14 4.30 8.76 -7.07
N GLY A 15 4.37 7.59 -7.69
CA GLY A 15 4.66 7.44 -9.11
C GLY A 15 4.18 6.12 -9.69
N TYR A 16 4.75 5.76 -10.84
CA TYR A 16 4.50 4.53 -11.59
C TYR A 16 5.77 4.16 -12.35
N ASP A 17 6.27 2.93 -12.17
CA ASP A 17 7.55 2.48 -12.76
C ASP A 17 7.42 1.89 -14.18
N GLY A 18 6.22 1.90 -14.74
CA GLY A 18 5.89 1.26 -16.02
C GLY A 18 5.11 -0.04 -15.86
N SER A 19 5.16 -0.69 -14.69
CA SER A 19 4.49 -1.96 -14.39
C SER A 19 3.50 -1.85 -13.22
N GLU A 20 3.87 -1.16 -12.15
CA GLU A 20 2.99 -0.94 -11.00
C GLU A 20 3.18 0.45 -10.36
N PRO A 21 2.21 0.93 -9.57
CA PRO A 21 2.38 2.18 -8.83
C PRO A 21 3.53 2.03 -7.82
N THR A 22 4.30 3.10 -7.64
CA THR A 22 5.43 3.17 -6.72
C THR A 22 5.15 4.12 -5.56
N ARG A 23 5.84 3.93 -4.44
CA ARG A 23 5.81 4.83 -3.29
C ARG A 23 7.21 4.98 -2.70
N ILE A 24 7.51 6.17 -2.19
CA ILE A 24 8.74 6.43 -1.45
C ILE A 24 8.52 6.05 0.01
N CYS A 25 9.35 5.14 0.54
CA CYS A 25 9.32 4.77 1.95
C CYS A 25 9.94 5.91 2.78
N PRO A 26 9.22 6.53 3.73
CA PRO A 26 9.74 7.65 4.52
C PRO A 26 10.76 7.23 5.60
N HIS A 27 11.00 5.92 5.77
CA HIS A 27 12.01 5.41 6.70
C HIS A 27 13.38 5.23 6.02
N CYS A 28 13.42 4.85 4.74
CA CYS A 28 14.67 4.59 4.02
C CYS A 28 14.87 5.43 2.75
N ASP A 29 13.93 6.33 2.45
CA ASP A 29 13.91 7.26 1.32
C ASP A 29 14.08 6.61 -0.07
N LYS A 30 13.77 5.31 -0.18
CA LYS A 30 13.81 4.57 -1.44
C LYS A 30 12.42 4.50 -2.06
N GLU A 31 12.35 4.80 -3.35
CA GLU A 31 11.20 4.48 -4.19
C GLU A 31 11.12 2.97 -4.39
N LYS A 32 9.96 2.40 -4.08
CA LYS A 32 9.69 0.97 -4.19
C LYS A 32 8.30 0.75 -4.79
N PRO A 33 8.06 -0.36 -5.48
CA PRO A 33 6.73 -0.73 -5.92
C PRO A 33 5.75 -0.88 -4.76
N ILE A 34 4.46 -0.64 -4.98
CA ILE A 34 3.43 -0.79 -3.93
C ILE A 34 3.37 -2.23 -3.41
N SER A 35 3.72 -3.23 -4.22
CA SER A 35 3.86 -4.62 -3.81
C SER A 35 4.86 -4.82 -2.65
N ASP A 36 5.84 -3.93 -2.48
CA ASP A 36 6.79 -3.91 -1.36
C ASP A 36 6.25 -3.25 -0.08
N PHE A 37 5.02 -2.73 -0.11
CA PHE A 37 4.33 -2.18 1.05
C PHE A 37 3.27 -3.17 1.54
N GLY A 38 3.13 -3.30 2.86
CA GLY A 38 2.05 -4.11 3.43
C GLY A 38 0.69 -3.42 3.26
N PHE A 39 -0.41 -4.17 3.34
CA PHE A 39 -1.77 -3.60 3.43
C PHE A 39 -2.29 -3.70 4.85
N ARG A 40 -3.12 -2.74 5.27
CA ARG A 40 -3.78 -2.76 6.58
C ARG A 40 -5.24 -2.34 6.44
N ASN A 41 -6.11 -3.03 7.17
CA ASN A 41 -7.48 -2.59 7.41
C ASN A 41 -7.48 -1.50 8.49
N MET A 42 -8.07 -0.35 8.20
CA MET A 42 -8.07 0.83 9.08
C MET A 42 -9.12 0.75 10.21
N GLY A 43 -9.94 -0.30 10.24
CA GLY A 43 -10.99 -0.54 11.25
C GLY A 43 -12.39 -0.10 10.81
N ASP A 44 -12.47 0.71 9.76
CA ASP A 44 -13.70 1.18 9.11
C ASP A 44 -14.08 0.35 7.86
N GLY A 45 -13.33 -0.71 7.57
CA GLY A 45 -13.46 -1.50 6.34
C GLY A 45 -12.50 -1.07 5.23
N THR A 46 -11.92 0.12 5.33
CA THR A 46 -10.94 0.62 4.36
C THR A 46 -9.65 -0.17 4.46
N ILE A 47 -9.20 -0.76 3.34
CA ILE A 47 -7.87 -1.35 3.21
C ILE A 47 -6.97 -0.35 2.48
N ARG A 48 -5.75 -0.13 2.99
CA ARG A 48 -4.78 0.79 2.36
C ARG A 48 -3.36 0.27 2.50
N ASN A 49 -2.49 0.63 1.55
CA ASN A 49 -1.07 0.34 1.67
C ASN A 49 -0.45 1.12 2.83
N GLN A 50 0.51 0.50 3.49
CA GLN A 50 1.20 1.09 4.64
C GLN A 50 2.20 2.14 4.21
N SER A 51 2.56 3.00 5.15
CA SER A 51 3.51 4.08 4.93
C SER A 51 4.94 3.57 4.75
N TRP A 52 5.35 2.51 5.45
CA TRP A 52 6.70 1.93 5.39
C TRP A 52 6.73 0.68 4.52
N CYS A 53 7.85 0.45 3.83
CA CYS A 53 8.06 -0.79 3.09
C CYS A 53 8.23 -1.96 4.07
N LYS A 54 8.00 -3.19 3.60
CA LYS A 54 8.10 -4.43 4.39
C LYS A 54 9.47 -4.62 5.03
N GLU A 55 10.53 -4.14 4.40
CA GLU A 55 11.91 -4.22 4.92
C GLU A 55 12.17 -3.33 6.13
N CYS A 56 11.50 -2.17 6.20
CA CYS A 56 11.68 -1.21 7.31
C CYS A 56 10.71 -1.43 8.46
N ARG A 57 9.95 -2.53 8.43
CA ARG A 57 8.85 -2.79 9.35
C ARG A 57 9.24 -3.68 10.51
#